data_AF-A0A4Z2BGD1-F1
#
_entry.id   AF-A0A4Z2BGD1-F1
#
_cell.length_a   1.000
_cell.length_b   1.000
_cell.length_c   1.000
_cell.angle_alpha   90.00
_cell.angle_beta   90.00
_cell.angle_gamma   90.00
#
_symmetry.space_group_name_H-M   'P 1'
#
loop_
_entity.id
_entity.type
_entity.pdbx_description
1 polymer ?
#
loop_
_entity_poly.entity_id
_entity_poly.type
_entity_poly.pdbx_seq_one_letter_code
_entity_poly.pdbx_strand_id
1 'polypeptide(L)'
;MTSVLAVRQKAWMVFFIGTEDGQLIKLAVDKRYHAACPKVLYRANDDRPVFPKIYLDQVDHKHLYMAFQNQVKRVPVSTCSSYTTLQDCWSAQDPYCVWCSSKNSCTYEEACGGSAWLSIPEESQHKMVSYEVVKTTDEITITVLAQVTVNQRAALVLHLSVLHKLRPVKLQDPSDVPTMHLHPSEGRASC
;
A
#
# COMPACT_ATOMS: atom_id res chain seq x y z
N MET A 1 16.31 17.64 4.50
CA MET A 1 15.45 17.26 3.37
C MET A 1 15.78 18.20 2.21
N THR A 2 16.10 17.68 1.04
CA THR A 2 16.49 18.47 -0.14
C THR A 2 15.46 18.40 -1.28
N SER A 3 14.66 17.34 -1.34
CA SER A 3 13.60 17.18 -2.33
C SER A 3 12.43 16.39 -1.79
N VAL A 4 11.26 16.58 -2.39
CA VAL A 4 10.05 15.83 -2.11
C VAL A 4 9.22 15.63 -3.37
N LEU A 5 8.74 14.41 -3.58
CA LEU A 5 7.73 14.06 -4.57
C LEU A 5 6.59 13.34 -3.85
N ALA A 6 5.37 13.83 -4.02
CA ALA A 6 4.16 13.19 -3.50
C ALA A 6 3.39 12.52 -4.64
N VAL A 7 3.01 11.26 -4.44
CA VAL A 7 2.25 10.46 -5.41
C VAL A 7 1.06 9.83 -4.69
N ARG A 8 -0.12 9.88 -5.30
CA ARG A 8 -1.29 9.17 -4.80
C ARG A 8 -1.29 7.75 -5.37
N GLN A 9 -1.21 6.76 -4.49
CA GLN A 9 -1.31 5.34 -4.83
C GLN A 9 -2.55 4.76 -4.13
N LYS A 10 -3.62 4.53 -4.91
CA LYS A 10 -4.95 4.16 -4.36
C LYS A 10 -5.42 5.19 -3.32
N ALA A 11 -5.79 4.75 -2.12
CA ALA A 11 -6.19 5.62 -1.00
C ALA A 11 -5.02 6.20 -0.20
N TRP A 12 -3.78 5.81 -0.52
CA TRP A 12 -2.57 6.20 0.19
C TRP A 12 -1.85 7.35 -0.52
N MET A 13 -1.28 8.25 0.27
CA MET A 13 -0.30 9.24 -0.20
C MET A 13 1.10 8.72 0.06
N VAL A 14 1.94 8.68 -0.95
CA VAL A 14 3.33 8.22 -0.86
C VAL A 14 4.26 9.39 -1.13
N PHE A 15 5.12 9.68 -0.15
CA PHE A 15 6.15 10.69 -0.24
C PHE A 15 7.49 10.03 -0.51
N PHE A 16 8.17 10.50 -1.55
CA PHE A 16 9.56 10.19 -1.85
C PHE A 16 10.40 11.40 -1.51
N ILE A 17 11.30 11.25 -0.54
CA ILE A 17 12.03 12.33 0.11
C ILE A 17 13.52 12.13 -0.17
N GLY A 18 14.14 13.11 -0.82
CA GLY A 18 15.58 13.18 -0.96
C GLY A 18 16.21 13.90 0.23
N THR A 19 17.37 13.41 0.67
CA THR A 19 18.10 13.98 1.80
C THR A 19 19.44 14.59 1.36
N GLU A 20 20.03 15.36 2.28
CA GLU A 20 21.33 15.98 2.07
C GLU A 20 22.48 14.95 2.14
N ASP A 21 22.30 13.88 2.91
CA ASP A 21 23.24 12.73 2.98
C ASP A 21 22.97 11.67 1.90
N GLY A 22 22.23 12.01 0.84
CA GLY A 22 22.10 11.15 -0.34
C GLY A 22 21.18 9.94 -0.19
N GLN A 23 20.24 9.98 0.74
CA GLN A 23 19.18 8.98 0.86
C GLN A 23 17.95 9.35 0.03
N LEU A 24 17.29 8.31 -0.48
CA LEU A 24 15.92 8.36 -0.95
C LEU A 24 15.04 7.61 0.04
N ILE A 25 14.21 8.33 0.78
CA ILE A 25 13.30 7.79 1.78
C ILE A 25 11.89 7.74 1.20
N LYS A 26 11.18 6.65 1.44
CA LYS A 26 9.75 6.47 1.16
C LYS A 26 8.97 6.56 2.45
N LEU A 27 7.88 7.31 2.43
CA LEU A 27 6.91 7.39 3.52
C LEU A 27 5.50 7.26 2.94
N ALA A 28 4.78 6.21 3.33
CA ALA A 28 3.37 6.05 2.98
C ALA A 28 2.48 6.58 4.11
N VAL A 29 1.39 7.24 3.75
CA VAL A 29 0.43 7.85 4.66
C VAL A 29 -0.97 7.45 4.22
N ASP A 30 -1.76 6.92 5.16
CA ASP A 30 -3.12 6.46 4.90
C ASP A 30 -4.11 7.64 4.78
N LYS A 31 -5.40 7.36 4.51
CA LYS A 31 -6.42 8.41 4.35
C LYS A 31 -6.75 9.19 5.64
N ARG A 32 -6.28 8.72 6.80
CA ARG A 32 -6.43 9.37 8.11
C ARG A 32 -5.14 10.05 8.56
N TYR A 33 -4.15 10.15 7.67
CA TYR A 33 -2.84 10.73 7.93
C TYR A 33 -1.97 9.93 8.91
N HIS A 34 -2.27 8.64 9.11
CA HIS A 34 -1.35 7.76 9.82
C HIS A 34 -0.19 7.38 8.91
N ALA A 35 1.01 7.67 9.38
CA ALA A 35 2.25 7.35 8.70
C ALA A 35 2.66 5.89 8.96
N ALA A 36 2.98 5.17 7.88
CA ALA A 36 3.73 3.92 7.95
C ALA A 36 5.20 4.18 8.33
N CYS A 37 5.95 3.11 8.62
CA CYS A 37 7.38 3.22 8.86
C CYS A 37 8.11 3.77 7.62
N PRO A 38 8.96 4.81 7.76
CA PRO A 38 9.81 5.26 6.68
C PRO A 38 10.75 4.15 6.20
N LYS A 39 10.90 3.99 4.88
CA LYS A 39 11.81 3.02 4.27
C LYS A 39 12.86 3.73 3.42
N VAL A 40 14.13 3.38 3.63
CA VAL A 40 15.21 3.84 2.73
C VAL A 40 15.19 2.99 1.46
N LEU A 41 14.87 3.60 0.32
CA LEU A 41 14.89 2.94 -0.99
C LEU A 41 16.28 2.96 -1.63
N TYR A 42 17.09 3.97 -1.32
CA TYR A 42 18.45 4.12 -1.81
C TYR A 42 19.30 4.91 -0.82
N ARG A 43 20.59 4.58 -0.72
CA ARG A 43 21.61 5.35 -0.01
C ARG A 43 22.83 5.49 -0.92
N ALA A 44 23.29 6.72 -1.14
CA ALA A 44 24.54 6.99 -1.83
C ALA A 44 25.74 6.57 -0.95
N ASN A 45 26.86 6.21 -1.58
CA ASN A 45 28.06 5.80 -0.84
C ASN A 45 28.88 6.97 -0.31
N ASP A 46 28.65 8.18 -0.80
CA ASP A 46 29.48 9.36 -0.56
C ASP A 46 28.68 10.56 -0.04
N ASP A 47 27.56 10.29 0.64
CA ASP A 47 26.69 11.24 1.35
C ASP A 47 26.38 12.53 0.54
N ARG A 48 26.27 12.40 -0.79
CA ARG A 48 26.02 13.53 -1.70
C ARG A 48 24.54 13.96 -1.69
N PRO A 49 24.22 15.26 -1.69
CA PRO A 49 22.83 15.73 -1.68
C PRO A 49 22.02 15.27 -2.89
N VAL A 50 20.80 14.82 -2.64
CA VAL A 50 19.81 14.58 -3.71
C VAL A 50 19.35 15.92 -4.27
N PHE A 51 19.28 16.04 -5.60
CA PHE A 51 18.79 17.24 -6.27
C PHE A 51 17.34 17.56 -5.89
N PRO A 52 16.92 18.85 -5.96
CA PRO A 52 15.59 19.29 -5.50
C PRO A 52 14.39 18.62 -6.17
N LYS A 53 14.58 17.94 -7.31
CA LYS A 53 13.50 17.34 -8.08
C LYS A 53 13.71 15.85 -8.28
N ILE A 54 12.69 15.07 -7.92
CA ILE A 54 12.56 13.64 -8.17
C ILE A 54 11.45 13.47 -9.20
N TYR A 55 11.64 12.59 -10.18
CA TYR A 55 10.65 12.31 -11.22
C TYR A 55 10.14 10.87 -11.10
N LEU A 56 8.82 10.69 -11.20
CA LEU A 56 8.22 9.37 -11.38
C LEU A 56 8.34 8.97 -12.85
N ASP A 57 8.68 7.71 -13.12
CA ASP A 57 8.64 7.12 -14.46
C ASP A 57 7.20 7.19 -14.99
N GLN A 58 6.99 7.87 -16.12
CA GLN A 58 5.65 8.13 -16.67
C GLN A 58 5.11 6.94 -17.48
N VAL A 59 5.93 5.92 -17.73
CA VAL A 59 5.51 4.75 -18.52
C VAL A 59 4.82 3.73 -17.63
N ASP A 60 5.51 3.28 -16.58
CA ASP A 60 5.02 2.22 -15.68
C ASP A 60 4.71 2.70 -14.26
N HIS A 61 5.13 3.91 -13.88
CA HIS A 61 5.02 4.45 -12.52
C HIS A 61 5.66 3.58 -11.43
N LYS A 62 6.62 2.71 -11.79
CA LYS A 62 7.31 1.79 -10.86
C LYS A 62 8.74 2.21 -10.53
N HIS A 63 9.23 3.26 -11.18
CA HIS A 63 10.58 3.75 -10.97
C HIS A 63 10.60 5.25 -10.72
N LEU A 64 11.60 5.69 -9.97
CA LEU A 64 11.91 7.08 -9.69
C LEU A 64 13.25 7.41 -10.34
N TYR A 65 13.33 8.57 -10.97
CA TYR A 65 14.58 9.18 -11.39
C TYR A 65 14.95 10.26 -10.38
N MET A 66 16.06 10.03 -9.68
CA MET A 66 16.67 11.00 -8.77
C MET A 66 18.06 11.36 -9.29
N ALA A 67 18.43 12.63 -9.18
CA ALA A 67 19.74 13.11 -9.61
C ALA A 67 20.61 13.49 -8.42
N PHE A 68 21.90 13.32 -8.61
CA PHE A 68 22.99 13.92 -7.84
C PHE A 68 23.79 14.80 -8.81
N GLN A 69 24.86 15.44 -8.32
CA GLN A 69 25.65 16.38 -9.13
C GLN A 69 26.12 15.79 -10.47
N ASN A 70 26.61 14.53 -10.47
CA ASN A 70 27.25 13.91 -11.63
C ASN A 70 26.61 12.57 -12.05
N GLN A 71 25.43 12.23 -11.51
CA GLN A 71 24.79 10.95 -11.82
C GLN A 71 23.26 11.03 -11.67
N VAL A 72 22.55 10.21 -12.43
CA VAL A 72 21.12 9.96 -12.27
C VAL A 72 20.94 8.50 -11.86
N LYS A 73 20.07 8.24 -10.88
CA LYS A 73 19.70 6.90 -10.43
C LYS A 73 18.24 6.63 -10.74
N ARG A 74 17.98 5.46 -11.33
CA ARG A 74 16.65 4.87 -11.50
C ARG A 74 16.42 3.90 -10.34
N VAL A 75 15.50 4.23 -9.44
CA VAL A 75 15.24 3.47 -8.20
C VAL A 75 13.80 2.95 -8.23
N PRO A 76 13.53 1.67 -7.96
CA PRO A 76 12.16 1.17 -7.92
C PRO A 76 11.37 1.80 -6.76
N VAL A 77 10.08 2.09 -6.96
CA VAL A 77 9.19 2.66 -5.93
C VAL A 77 8.93 1.70 -4.77
N SER A 78 9.13 0.39 -5.01
CA SER A 78 9.08 -0.65 -4.00
C SER A 78 9.91 -1.89 -4.39
N THR A 79 10.23 -2.70 -3.40
CA THR A 79 10.91 -3.99 -3.55
C THR A 79 10.05 -5.10 -2.96
N CYS A 80 8.81 -5.26 -3.47
CA CYS A 80 7.82 -6.19 -2.90
C CYS A 80 8.36 -7.62 -2.72
N SER A 81 9.17 -8.11 -3.65
CA SER A 81 9.78 -9.44 -3.56
C SER A 81 10.76 -9.63 -2.40
N SER A 82 11.17 -8.56 -1.71
CA SER A 82 11.96 -8.65 -0.47
C SER A 82 11.15 -9.14 0.72
N TYR A 83 9.81 -9.06 0.66
CA TYR A 83 8.92 -9.60 1.67
C TYR A 83 8.53 -11.04 1.30
N THR A 84 9.06 -12.00 2.06
CA THR A 84 8.98 -13.43 1.73
C THR A 84 7.76 -14.11 2.36
N THR A 85 7.13 -13.50 3.36
CA THR A 85 5.91 -14.01 3.98
C THR A 85 4.73 -13.06 3.80
N LEU A 86 3.52 -13.62 3.90
CA LEU A 86 2.27 -12.85 3.87
C LEU A 86 2.26 -11.76 4.96
N GLN A 87 2.73 -12.09 6.16
CA GLN A 87 2.80 -11.17 7.29
C GLN A 87 3.79 -10.03 7.00
N ASP A 88 4.97 -10.31 6.44
CA ASP A 88 5.95 -9.28 6.10
C ASP A 88 5.43 -8.35 4.99
N CYS A 89 4.82 -8.94 3.96
CA CYS A 89 4.26 -8.20 2.83
C CYS A 89 3.18 -7.22 3.27
N TRP A 90 2.30 -7.66 4.17
CA TRP A 90 1.19 -6.84 4.65
C TRP A 90 1.65 -5.81 5.69
N SER A 91 2.49 -6.21 6.65
CA SER A 91 2.99 -5.31 7.71
C SER A 91 3.92 -4.23 7.20
N ALA A 92 4.51 -4.41 6.01
CA ALA A 92 5.27 -3.37 5.32
C ALA A 92 4.45 -2.11 5.01
N GLN A 93 3.11 -2.20 5.01
CA GLN A 93 2.21 -1.08 4.71
C GLN A 93 2.59 -0.34 3.41
N ASP A 94 2.99 -1.11 2.40
CA ASP A 94 3.43 -0.58 1.12
C ASP A 94 2.28 -0.67 0.09
N PRO A 95 1.69 0.45 -0.35
CA PRO A 95 0.51 0.46 -1.22
C PRO A 95 0.80 0.01 -2.67
N TYR A 96 2.06 -0.26 -3.01
CA TYR A 96 2.45 -0.86 -4.29
C TYR A 96 2.49 -2.39 -4.25
N CYS A 97 2.50 -2.98 -3.05
CA CYS A 97 2.67 -4.42 -2.87
C CYS A 97 1.35 -5.12 -2.56
N VAL A 98 1.22 -6.32 -3.11
CA VAL A 98 0.15 -7.27 -2.81
C VAL A 98 0.74 -8.65 -2.57
N TRP A 99 0.11 -9.43 -1.72
CA TRP A 99 0.38 -10.85 -1.62
C TRP A 99 -0.41 -11.60 -2.70
N CYS A 100 0.30 -12.28 -3.59
CA CYS A 100 -0.30 -13.06 -4.66
C CYS A 100 -0.48 -14.52 -4.20
N SER A 101 -1.72 -14.94 -3.93
CA SER A 101 -2.00 -16.26 -3.36
C SER A 101 -1.56 -17.40 -4.28
N SER A 102 -1.76 -17.24 -5.60
CA SER A 102 -1.38 -18.24 -6.62
C SER A 102 0.14 -18.45 -6.72
N LYS A 103 0.93 -17.41 -6.44
CA LYS A 103 2.39 -17.42 -6.50
C LYS A 103 3.04 -17.57 -5.13
N ASN A 104 2.24 -17.60 -4.06
CA ASN A 104 2.67 -17.61 -2.67
C ASN A 104 3.82 -16.61 -2.40
N SER A 105 3.69 -15.39 -2.91
CA SER A 105 4.75 -14.37 -2.86
C SER A 105 4.20 -12.95 -2.90
N CYS A 106 4.97 -12.01 -2.35
CA CYS A 106 4.67 -10.59 -2.39
C CYS A 106 5.15 -9.98 -3.73
N THR A 107 4.24 -9.40 -4.49
CA THR A 107 4.50 -8.85 -5.82
C THR A 107 3.85 -7.49 -6.00
N TYR A 108 4.12 -6.84 -7.13
CA TYR A 108 3.20 -5.81 -7.62
C TYR A 108 1.87 -6.43 -8.05
N GLU A 109 0.81 -5.64 -8.09
CA GLU A 109 -0.55 -6.11 -8.42
C GLU A 109 -0.64 -6.69 -9.83
N GLU A 110 -0.16 -5.96 -10.83
CA GLU A 110 -0.18 -6.41 -12.23
C GLU A 110 0.67 -7.67 -12.47
N ALA A 111 1.68 -7.91 -11.63
CA ALA A 111 2.47 -9.12 -11.70
C ALA A 111 1.73 -10.36 -11.16
N CYS A 112 0.62 -10.20 -10.43
CA CYS A 112 -0.18 -11.32 -9.93
C CYS A 112 -1.15 -11.89 -10.99
N GLY A 113 -1.33 -11.20 -12.14
CA GLY A 113 -2.06 -11.74 -13.29
C GLY A 113 -3.56 -11.95 -13.08
N GLY A 114 -4.20 -11.12 -12.25
CA GLY A 114 -5.66 -11.15 -12.03
C GLY A 114 -6.17 -12.31 -11.18
N SER A 115 -5.28 -13.08 -10.54
CA SER A 115 -5.65 -14.08 -9.53
C SER A 115 -5.91 -13.43 -8.17
N ALA A 116 -6.57 -14.15 -7.26
CA ALA A 116 -6.87 -13.68 -5.91
C ALA A 116 -5.61 -13.16 -5.18
N TRP A 117 -5.58 -11.85 -4.91
CA TRP A 117 -4.50 -11.17 -4.23
C TRP A 117 -5.00 -10.41 -3.00
N LEU A 118 -4.07 -10.18 -2.07
CA LEU A 118 -4.34 -9.55 -0.78
C LEU A 118 -3.49 -8.28 -0.66
N SER A 119 -4.12 -7.13 -0.43
CA SER A 119 -3.42 -5.87 -0.18
C SER A 119 -3.65 -5.36 1.24
N ILE A 120 -2.96 -4.27 1.56
CA ILE A 120 -3.24 -3.47 2.74
C ILE A 120 -4.59 -2.73 2.58
N PRO A 121 -5.29 -2.45 3.69
CA PRO A 121 -6.52 -1.66 3.71
C PRO A 121 -6.27 -0.18 3.42
N GLU A 122 -7.33 0.59 3.17
CA GLU A 122 -7.24 2.04 2.92
C GLU A 122 -6.92 2.87 4.18
N GLU A 123 -7.28 2.36 5.35
CA GLU A 123 -6.87 2.88 6.66
C GLU A 123 -5.90 1.89 7.26
N SER A 124 -4.77 2.37 7.77
CA SER A 124 -3.86 1.55 8.54
C SER A 124 -4.61 0.95 9.73
N GLN A 125 -4.57 -0.38 9.85
CA GLN A 125 -5.09 -1.10 11.00
C GLN A 125 -4.03 -2.08 11.46
N HIS A 126 -4.00 -2.37 12.76
CA HIS A 126 -3.04 -3.31 13.34
C HIS A 126 -3.48 -4.78 13.24
N LYS A 127 -4.63 -5.06 12.59
CA LYS A 127 -5.18 -6.41 12.44
C LYS A 127 -5.22 -6.79 10.97
N MET A 128 -4.71 -7.98 10.66
CA MET A 128 -4.71 -8.54 9.31
C MET A 128 -6.09 -9.10 8.96
N VAL A 129 -6.99 -8.19 8.61
CA VAL A 129 -8.27 -8.50 7.96
C VAL A 129 -8.18 -7.92 6.56
N SER A 130 -8.25 -8.78 5.57
CA SER A 130 -8.27 -8.38 4.18
C SER A 130 -9.51 -8.94 3.51
N TYR A 131 -9.95 -8.28 2.44
CA TYR A 131 -11.06 -8.75 1.65
C TYR A 131 -10.76 -8.48 0.18
N GLU A 132 -11.15 -9.42 -0.66
CA GLU A 132 -11.15 -9.27 -2.11
C GLU A 132 -12.59 -9.05 -2.56
N VAL A 133 -12.82 -8.03 -3.39
CA VAL A 133 -14.12 -7.76 -3.98
C VAL A 133 -14.04 -8.05 -5.47
N VAL A 134 -14.69 -9.13 -5.90
CA VAL A 134 -14.82 -9.48 -7.31
C VAL A 134 -16.20 -9.00 -7.78
N LYS A 135 -16.22 -8.10 -8.77
CA LYS A 135 -17.45 -7.57 -9.37
C LYS A 135 -17.68 -8.21 -10.74
N THR A 136 -18.80 -8.91 -10.88
CA THR A 136 -19.35 -9.39 -12.16
C THR A 136 -20.57 -8.53 -12.53
N THR A 137 -21.08 -8.64 -13.76
CA THR A 137 -22.24 -7.86 -14.24
C THR A 137 -23.48 -7.95 -13.33
N ASP A 138 -23.70 -9.11 -12.68
CA ASP A 138 -24.91 -9.36 -11.86
C ASP A 138 -24.62 -9.71 -10.39
N GLU A 139 -23.34 -9.82 -10.01
CA GLU A 139 -22.95 -10.34 -8.69
C GLU A 139 -21.71 -9.64 -8.16
N ILE A 140 -21.75 -9.31 -6.86
CA ILE A 140 -20.57 -8.90 -6.11
C ILE A 140 -20.22 -10.03 -5.15
N THR A 141 -19.04 -10.60 -5.32
CA THR A 141 -18.50 -11.62 -4.43
C THR A 141 -17.44 -10.98 -3.55
N ILE A 142 -17.67 -11.00 -2.24
CA ILE A 142 -16.72 -10.52 -1.24
C ILE A 142 -16.07 -11.75 -0.59
N THR A 143 -14.78 -11.94 -0.83
CA THR A 143 -13.97 -12.97 -0.17
C THR A 143 -13.22 -12.34 0.98
N VAL A 144 -13.60 -12.64 2.22
CA VAL A 144 -12.89 -12.15 3.40
C VAL A 144 -11.82 -13.16 3.80
N LEU A 145 -10.57 -12.71 3.85
CA LEU A 145 -9.40 -13.41 4.36
C LEU A 145 -8.98 -12.75 5.67
N ALA A 146 -9.38 -13.35 6.79
CA ALA A 146 -8.97 -12.92 8.12
C ALA A 146 -7.91 -13.88 8.66
N GLN A 147 -6.74 -13.36 9.02
CA GLN A 147 -5.75 -14.09 9.79
C GLN A 147 -5.86 -13.64 11.24
N VAL A 148 -6.40 -14.51 12.10
CA VAL A 148 -6.56 -14.24 13.53
C VAL A 148 -5.46 -14.98 14.29
N THR A 149 -4.50 -14.25 14.85
CA THR A 149 -3.49 -14.82 15.74
C THR A 149 -4.03 -14.87 17.17
N VAL A 150 -4.35 -16.07 17.65
CA VAL A 150 -4.69 -16.32 19.06
C VAL A 150 -3.47 -16.90 19.76
N ASN A 151 -2.92 -16.17 20.73
CA ASN A 151 -1.90 -16.66 21.67
C ASN A 151 -0.61 -17.24 21.02
N GLN A 152 -0.06 -16.55 20.02
CA GLN A 152 1.18 -16.93 19.30
C GLN A 152 1.17 -18.34 18.66
N ARG A 153 0.00 -18.95 18.47
CA ARG A 153 -0.17 -20.14 17.63
C ARG A 153 -1.11 -19.78 16.49
N ALA A 154 -0.64 -19.93 15.25
CA ALA A 154 -1.43 -19.63 14.07
C ALA A 154 -2.66 -20.55 14.03
N ALA A 155 -3.85 -19.97 14.06
CA ALA A 155 -5.11 -20.71 13.98
C ALA A 155 -6.07 -20.04 13.00
N LEU A 156 -6.51 -20.84 12.03
CA LEU A 156 -7.57 -20.64 11.04
C LEU A 156 -7.43 -19.45 10.07
N VAL A 157 -7.21 -19.78 8.79
CA VAL A 157 -7.67 -18.97 7.67
C VAL A 157 -9.16 -19.27 7.48
N LEU A 158 -10.04 -18.37 7.90
CA LEU A 158 -11.46 -18.47 7.60
C LEU A 158 -11.72 -17.86 6.22
N HIS A 159 -12.02 -18.71 5.24
CA HIS A 159 -12.60 -18.26 3.97
C HIS A 159 -14.10 -18.03 4.17
N LEU A 160 -14.50 -16.76 4.25
CA LEU A 160 -15.91 -16.37 4.23
C LEU A 160 -16.19 -15.71 2.88
N SER A 161 -16.89 -16.43 2.00
CA SER A 161 -17.41 -15.90 0.74
C SER A 161 -18.85 -15.45 0.97
N VAL A 162 -19.10 -14.15 0.92
CA VAL A 162 -20.47 -13.62 0.93
C VAL A 162 -20.87 -13.33 -0.51
N LEU A 163 -21.84 -14.09 -1.01
CA LEU A 163 -22.47 -13.86 -2.30
C LEU A 163 -23.62 -12.87 -2.13
N HIS A 164 -23.53 -11.69 -2.73
CA HIS A 164 -24.68 -10.78 -2.85
C HIS A 164 -25.11 -10.66 -4.31
N LYS A 165 -26.27 -11.24 -4.64
CA LYS A 165 -26.97 -10.92 -5.88
C LYS A 165 -27.61 -9.55 -5.75
N LEU A 166 -27.17 -8.59 -6.56
CA LEU A 166 -27.78 -7.27 -6.58
C LEU A 166 -29.19 -7.40 -7.17
N ARG A 167 -30.22 -7.12 -6.37
CA ARG A 167 -31.47 -6.63 -6.95
C ARG A 167 -31.19 -5.20 -7.44
N PRO A 168 -31.68 -4.80 -8.62
CA PRO A 168 -31.48 -3.44 -9.10
C PRO A 168 -32.11 -2.46 -8.10
N VAL A 169 -31.27 -1.72 -7.37
CA VAL A 169 -31.69 -0.61 -6.52
C VAL A 169 -31.89 0.58 -7.45
N LYS A 170 -33.13 1.07 -7.57
CA LYS A 170 -33.38 2.39 -8.14
C LYS A 170 -32.71 3.42 -7.23
N LEU A 171 -31.87 4.28 -7.82
CA LEU A 171 -31.34 5.46 -7.12
C LEU A 171 -32.53 6.27 -6.57
N GLN A 172 -32.61 6.38 -5.24
CA GLN A 172 -33.43 7.36 -4.56
C GLN A 172 -32.51 8.52 -4.13
N ASP A 173 -33.02 9.75 -4.23
CA ASP A 173 -32.41 11.09 -4.10
C ASP A 173 -31.21 11.25 -3.10
N PRO A 174 -30.20 12.11 -3.37
CA PRO A 174 -28.94 12.19 -2.61
C PRO A 174 -28.99 12.95 -1.27
N SER A 175 -30.15 13.17 -0.63
CA SER A 175 -30.26 14.14 0.49
C SER A 175 -30.07 13.60 1.91
N ASP A 176 -29.92 12.29 2.13
CA ASP A 176 -29.84 11.71 3.49
C ASP A 176 -28.54 10.94 3.76
N VAL A 177 -27.43 11.65 3.99
CA VAL A 177 -26.23 11.05 4.61
C VAL A 177 -25.87 11.78 5.91
N PRO A 178 -26.05 11.16 7.09
CA PRO A 178 -25.66 11.79 8.35
C PRO A 178 -24.14 11.89 8.46
N THR A 179 -23.66 13.07 8.85
CA THR A 179 -22.24 13.36 9.06
C THR A 179 -21.78 12.71 10.37
N MET A 180 -21.00 11.63 10.27
CA MET A 180 -20.41 10.97 11.43
C MET A 180 -19.03 11.60 11.74
N HIS A 181 -18.99 12.45 12.75
CA HIS A 181 -17.75 12.94 13.33
C HIS A 181 -17.09 11.82 14.15
N LEU A 182 -15.88 11.43 13.77
CA LEU A 182 -15.03 10.55 14.56
C LEU A 182 -13.74 11.29 14.91
N HIS A 183 -13.47 11.36 16.22
CA HIS A 183 -12.23 11.87 16.79
C HIS A 183 -11.04 10.98 16.39
N PRO A 184 -9.87 11.55 16.07
CA PRO A 184 -8.68 10.77 15.77
C PRO A 184 -8.08 10.19 17.06
N SER A 185 -7.88 8.86 17.09
CA SER A 185 -6.98 8.23 18.05
C SER A 185 -5.58 8.18 17.43
N GLU A 186 -4.62 8.88 18.02
CA GLU A 186 -3.21 8.88 17.62
C GLU A 186 -2.58 7.50 17.83
N GLY A 187 -2.65 6.65 16.81
CA GLY A 187 -1.85 5.44 16.71
C GLY A 187 -0.55 5.76 15.97
N ARG A 188 0.53 6.07 16.70
CA ARG A 188 1.86 6.22 16.10
C ARG A 188 2.38 4.82 15.74
N ALA A 189 2.76 4.60 14.48
CA ALA A 189 3.49 3.38 14.12
C ALA A 189 4.79 3.34 14.92
N SER A 190 4.98 2.28 15.72
CA SER A 190 6.23 2.08 16.46
C SER A 190 7.24 1.46 15.52
N CYS A 191 8.05 2.34 14.93
CA CYS A 191 9.26 2.08 14.17
C CYS A 191 10.39 2.77 14.94
#